data_AF-A0A1Q2MAJ6-F1
#
_entry.id   AF-A0A1Q2MAJ6-F1
#
_cell.length_a   1.000
_cell.length_b   1.000
_cell.length_c   1.000
_cell.angle_alpha   90.00
_cell.angle_beta   90.00
_cell.angle_gamma   90.00
#
_symmetry.space_group_name_H-M   'P 1'
#
loop_
_entity.id
_entity.type
_entity.pdbx_description
1 polymer ?
#
loop_
_entity_poly.entity_id
_entity_poly.type
_entity_poly.pdbx_seq_one_letter_code
_entity_poly.pdbx_strand_id
1 'polypeptide(L)'
;MPVQDDWQLGRDAQGRQLLVSRRMVGEQGHGIEVRALMDAGLVTECRVTWKDEMDEVNAHYRLVPSDGEIAALGDPIEVDWTGPNGPQQKLLEGENRLLFPLMRIFMGPLLLRLCDMEFGCEVVAPDIVDPSQRGKLLAPKVSHRRAAVMPGDANIQGVHDLGPDVTVFSYQGDEAERDAHCFVDQRGLLVGYDWPSSTGRLWQVRLRELEWSPELESLV
;
A
#
# COMPACT_ATOMS: atom_id res chain seq x y z
N MET A 1 23.18 -0.84 -7.40
CA MET A 1 22.62 0.48 -7.78
C MET A 1 21.60 0.86 -6.71
N PRO A 2 21.61 2.10 -6.18
CA PRO A 2 20.66 2.48 -5.12
C PRO A 2 19.23 2.40 -5.65
N VAL A 3 18.32 1.88 -4.83
CA VAL A 3 16.87 1.93 -5.07
C VAL A 3 16.38 3.21 -4.42
N GLN A 4 15.68 4.05 -5.18
CA GLN A 4 15.06 5.27 -4.67
C GLN A 4 13.54 5.11 -4.70
N ASP A 5 12.91 5.43 -3.57
CA ASP A 5 11.47 5.50 -3.43
C ASP A 5 11.08 6.99 -3.32
N ASP A 6 10.37 7.51 -4.32
CA ASP A 6 9.83 8.87 -4.33
C ASP A 6 8.32 8.85 -4.11
N TRP A 7 7.78 9.88 -3.48
CA TRP A 7 6.36 9.98 -3.17
C TRP A 7 5.86 11.41 -3.23
N GLN A 8 4.61 11.56 -3.67
CA GLN A 8 3.91 12.83 -3.73
C GLN A 8 2.50 12.67 -3.17
N LEU A 9 2.09 13.60 -2.32
CA LEU A 9 0.75 13.67 -1.77
C LEU A 9 0.06 14.96 -2.23
N GLY A 10 -1.19 14.83 -2.68
CA GLY A 10 -2.04 15.94 -3.06
C GLY A 10 -3.50 15.67 -2.74
N ARG A 11 -4.39 16.48 -3.32
CA ARG A 11 -5.84 16.32 -3.23
C ARG A 11 -6.48 16.60 -4.58
N ASP A 12 -7.54 15.87 -4.89
CA ASP A 12 -8.35 16.15 -6.06
C ASP A 12 -9.36 17.29 -5.82
N ALA A 13 -10.13 17.61 -6.86
CA ALA A 13 -11.17 18.65 -6.81
C ALA A 13 -12.29 18.36 -5.79
N GLN A 14 -12.48 17.10 -5.37
CA GLN A 14 -13.45 16.68 -4.36
C GLN A 14 -12.83 16.67 -2.95
N GLY A 15 -11.54 16.99 -2.81
CA GLY A 15 -10.82 16.98 -1.55
C GLY A 15 -10.33 15.59 -1.11
N ARG A 16 -10.50 14.57 -1.95
CA ARG A 16 -9.97 13.22 -1.71
C ARG A 16 -8.47 13.23 -1.82
N GLN A 17 -7.79 12.41 -1.02
CA GLN A 17 -6.34 12.36 -1.02
C GLN A 17 -5.84 11.58 -2.23
N LEU A 18 -4.86 12.14 -2.92
CA LEU A 18 -4.21 11.50 -4.04
C LEU A 18 -2.75 11.28 -3.67
N LEU A 19 -2.26 10.06 -3.83
CA LEU A 19 -0.89 9.69 -3.46
C LEU A 19 -0.23 8.94 -4.61
N VAL A 20 0.98 9.37 -4.96
CA VAL A 20 1.83 8.72 -5.95
C VAL A 20 3.07 8.20 -5.24
N SER A 21 3.47 6.97 -5.55
CA SER A 21 4.71 6.37 -5.09
C SER A 21 5.43 5.73 -6.26
N ARG A 22 6.72 6.03 -6.42
CA ARG A 22 7.59 5.48 -7.45
C ARG A 22 8.77 4.80 -6.78
N ARG A 23 9.08 3.57 -7.18
CA ARG A 23 10.34 2.91 -6.86
C ARG A 23 11.05 2.61 -8.16
N MET A 24 12.13 3.35 -8.42
CA MET A 24 12.90 3.23 -9.67
C MET A 24 14.26 2.60 -9.42
N VAL A 25 14.72 1.81 -10.39
CA VAL A 25 16.00 1.10 -10.39
C VAL A 25 16.80 1.57 -11.59
N GLY A 26 17.75 2.46 -11.33
CA GLY A 26 18.66 3.00 -12.34
C GLY A 26 18.04 4.03 -13.26
N GLU A 27 18.78 4.39 -14.30
CA GLU A 27 18.45 5.51 -15.18
C GLU A 27 17.47 5.15 -16.31
N GLN A 28 17.22 3.85 -16.53
CA GLN A 28 16.37 3.35 -17.61
C GLN A 28 14.87 3.42 -17.29
N GLY A 29 14.51 3.90 -16.10
CA GLY A 29 13.13 4.01 -15.66
C GLY A 29 12.47 2.64 -15.45
N HIS A 30 13.24 1.62 -15.06
CA HIS A 30 12.68 0.36 -14.58
C HIS A 30 12.22 0.52 -13.14
N GLY A 31 11.09 -0.08 -12.78
CA GLY A 31 10.52 0.12 -11.47
C GLY A 31 9.02 -0.09 -11.42
N ILE A 32 8.44 0.41 -10.33
CA ILE A 32 7.00 0.40 -10.09
C ILE A 32 6.55 1.81 -9.76
N GLU A 33 5.49 2.26 -10.41
CA GLU A 33 4.73 3.45 -10.06
C GLU A 33 3.34 3.01 -9.58
N VAL A 34 2.90 3.60 -8.48
CA VAL A 34 1.56 3.42 -7.94
C VAL A 34 0.93 4.78 -7.71
N ARG A 35 -0.25 4.99 -8.30
CA ARG A 35 -1.10 6.15 -8.03
C ARG A 35 -2.36 5.65 -7.36
N ALA A 36 -2.73 6.21 -6.22
CA ALA A 36 -3.95 5.82 -5.56
C ALA A 36 -4.75 7.03 -5.08
N LEU A 37 -6.06 6.87 -5.16
CA LEU A 37 -7.04 7.77 -4.63
C LEU A 37 -7.59 7.20 -3.34
N MET A 38 -7.61 8.04 -2.31
CA MET A 38 -8.02 7.68 -0.98
C MET A 38 -9.15 8.60 -0.55
N ASP A 39 -10.23 7.98 -0.06
CA ASP A 39 -11.36 8.69 0.52
C ASP A 39 -11.75 8.03 1.83
N ALA A 40 -12.07 8.87 2.82
CA ALA A 40 -12.39 8.45 4.18
C ALA A 40 -11.45 7.33 4.68
N GLY A 41 -10.13 7.45 4.52
CA GLY A 41 -9.17 6.44 5.01
C GLY A 41 -9.23 5.07 4.32
N LEU A 42 -9.89 4.96 3.15
CA LEU A 42 -9.88 3.78 2.29
C LEU A 42 -9.17 4.13 0.98
N VAL A 43 -8.45 3.18 0.41
CA VAL A 43 -8.05 3.27 -1.00
C VAL A 43 -9.26 2.87 -1.84
N THR A 44 -9.80 3.82 -2.60
CA THR A 44 -10.98 3.58 -3.44
C THR A 44 -10.59 3.20 -4.86
N GLU A 45 -9.43 3.65 -5.32
CA GLU A 45 -8.94 3.39 -6.67
C GLU A 45 -7.41 3.44 -6.67
N CYS A 46 -6.76 2.55 -7.42
CA CYS A 46 -5.34 2.68 -7.69
C CYS A 46 -4.94 2.15 -9.07
N ARG A 47 -3.94 2.79 -9.65
CA ARG A 47 -3.24 2.38 -10.86
C ARG A 47 -1.83 1.97 -10.51
N VAL A 48 -1.41 0.83 -11.02
CA VAL A 48 -0.08 0.27 -10.82
C VAL A 48 0.56 0.05 -12.18
N THR A 49 1.72 0.63 -12.37
CA THR A 49 2.54 0.45 -13.56
C THR A 49 3.85 -0.18 -13.14
N TRP A 50 4.15 -1.35 -13.70
CA TRP A 50 5.43 -2.03 -13.56
C TRP A 50 6.17 -1.96 -14.89
N LYS A 51 7.43 -1.54 -14.87
CA LYS A 51 8.28 -1.49 -16.05
C LYS A 51 9.62 -2.15 -15.77
N ASP A 52 10.04 -3.05 -16.64
CA ASP A 52 11.37 -3.66 -16.60
C ASP A 52 11.96 -3.80 -18.01
N GLU A 53 13.08 -4.51 -18.12
CA GLU A 53 13.79 -4.72 -19.39
C GLU A 53 12.95 -5.44 -20.46
N MET A 54 11.91 -6.17 -20.04
CA MET A 54 11.10 -6.99 -20.95
C MET A 54 9.90 -6.22 -21.48
N ASP A 55 9.13 -5.59 -20.59
CA ASP A 55 7.88 -4.91 -20.96
C ASP A 55 7.34 -4.01 -19.84
N GLU A 56 6.26 -3.30 -20.15
CA GLU A 56 5.40 -2.60 -19.20
C GLU A 56 4.11 -3.40 -18.92
N VAL A 57 3.78 -3.56 -17.64
CA VAL A 57 2.57 -4.24 -17.16
C VAL A 57 1.79 -3.24 -16.34
N ASN A 58 0.49 -3.11 -16.63
CA ASN A 58 -0.37 -2.15 -15.98
C ASN A 58 -1.54 -2.85 -15.29
N ALA A 59 -1.99 -2.30 -14.16
CA ALA A 59 -3.20 -2.73 -13.50
C ALA A 59 -3.98 -1.56 -12.92
N HIS A 60 -5.31 -1.68 -12.96
CA HIS A 60 -6.25 -0.72 -12.41
C HIS A 60 -7.18 -1.47 -11.46
N TYR A 61 -7.22 -1.01 -10.21
CA TYR A 61 -8.06 -1.53 -9.15
C TYR A 61 -9.04 -0.44 -8.73
N ARG A 62 -10.32 -0.78 -8.56
CA ARG A 62 -11.34 0.15 -8.06
C ARG A 62 -12.38 -0.54 -7.19
N LEU A 63 -12.81 0.14 -6.13
CA LEU A 63 -14.04 -0.23 -5.41
C LEU A 63 -15.25 0.09 -6.29
N VAL A 64 -16.23 -0.81 -6.26
CA VAL A 64 -17.48 -0.70 -7.01
C VAL A 64 -18.62 -0.58 -6.00
N PRO A 65 -18.93 0.63 -5.50
CA PRO A 65 -20.06 0.83 -4.60
C PRO A 65 -21.38 0.53 -5.31
N SER A 66 -22.42 0.29 -4.52
CA SER A 66 -23.79 0.23 -5.05
C SER A 66 -24.17 1.57 -5.69
N ASP A 67 -25.10 1.54 -6.65
CA ASP A 67 -25.48 2.73 -7.42
C ASP A 67 -25.84 3.93 -6.54
N GLY A 68 -25.06 5.00 -6.67
CA GLY A 68 -25.26 6.27 -5.95
C GLY A 68 -24.70 6.30 -4.53
N GLU A 69 -24.04 5.23 -4.08
CA GLU A 69 -23.39 5.17 -2.77
C GLU A 69 -21.92 5.59 -2.83
N ILE A 70 -21.40 6.00 -1.68
CA ILE A 70 -19.98 6.30 -1.48
C ILE A 70 -19.26 4.99 -1.22
N ALA A 71 -18.04 4.85 -1.75
CA ALA A 71 -17.21 3.67 -1.54
C ALA A 71 -17.05 3.35 -0.05
N ALA A 72 -17.30 2.09 0.30
CA ALA A 72 -17.31 1.57 1.65
C ALA A 72 -16.47 0.30 1.78
N LEU A 73 -16.17 -0.07 3.03
CA LEU A 73 -15.51 -1.32 3.36
C LEU A 73 -16.39 -2.50 2.90
N GLY A 74 -15.78 -3.45 2.18
CA GLY A 74 -16.48 -4.64 1.69
C GLY A 74 -17.14 -4.46 0.32
N ASP A 75 -17.10 -3.26 -0.27
CA ASP A 75 -17.49 -3.10 -1.67
C ASP A 75 -16.69 -4.03 -2.58
N PRO A 76 -17.30 -4.60 -3.64
CA PRO A 76 -16.58 -5.38 -4.62
C PRO A 76 -15.40 -4.61 -5.21
N ILE A 77 -14.30 -5.31 -5.46
CA ILE A 77 -13.12 -4.74 -6.11
C ILE A 77 -13.07 -5.24 -7.54
N GLU A 78 -13.19 -4.34 -8.50
CA GLU A 78 -12.92 -4.63 -9.91
C GLU A 78 -11.44 -4.39 -10.20
N VAL A 79 -10.86 -5.32 -10.94
CA VAL A 79 -9.45 -5.30 -11.33
C VAL A 79 -9.31 -5.59 -12.81
N ASP A 80 -8.67 -4.68 -13.53
CA ASP A 80 -8.22 -4.86 -14.90
C ASP A 80 -6.70 -4.83 -14.94
N TRP A 81 -6.06 -5.79 -15.60
CA TRP A 81 -4.60 -5.78 -15.75
C TRP A 81 -4.15 -6.34 -17.10
N THR A 82 -3.04 -5.82 -17.59
CA THR A 82 -2.40 -6.27 -18.82
C THR A 82 -1.07 -6.92 -18.49
N GLY A 83 -0.97 -8.22 -18.78
CA GLY A 83 0.27 -8.99 -18.62
C GLY A 83 0.59 -9.82 -19.87
N PRO A 84 1.55 -10.77 -19.77
CA PRO A 84 1.95 -11.62 -20.90
C PRO A 84 0.82 -12.44 -21.53
N ASN A 85 -0.27 -12.67 -20.78
CA ASN A 85 -1.45 -13.40 -21.24
C ASN A 85 -2.49 -12.49 -21.91
N GLY A 86 -2.16 -11.21 -22.15
CA GLY A 86 -3.09 -10.20 -22.64
C GLY A 86 -3.89 -9.50 -21.52
N PRO A 87 -4.89 -8.68 -21.90
CA PRO A 87 -5.80 -8.05 -20.96
C PRO A 87 -6.62 -9.08 -20.19
N GLN A 88 -6.71 -8.91 -18.88
CA GLN A 88 -7.47 -9.74 -17.96
C GLN A 88 -8.30 -8.86 -17.05
N GLN A 89 -9.44 -9.38 -16.61
CA GLN A 89 -10.36 -8.71 -15.71
C GLN A 89 -10.85 -9.68 -14.63
N LYS A 90 -11.09 -9.15 -13.43
CA LYS A 90 -11.68 -9.91 -12.32
C LYS A 90 -12.50 -9.00 -11.41
N LEU A 91 -13.66 -9.49 -10.98
CA LEU A 91 -14.43 -8.93 -9.89
C LEU A 91 -14.19 -9.77 -8.62
N LEU A 92 -13.88 -9.11 -7.51
CA LEU A 92 -13.56 -9.74 -6.23
C LEU A 92 -14.63 -9.36 -5.21
N GLU A 93 -15.48 -10.34 -4.87
CA GLU A 93 -16.53 -10.20 -3.86
C GLU A 93 -16.07 -10.79 -2.51
N GLY A 94 -16.36 -10.12 -1.40
CA GLY A 94 -16.09 -10.65 -0.07
C GLY A 94 -16.50 -9.67 1.02
N GLU A 95 -16.92 -10.21 2.16
CA GLU A 95 -17.29 -9.42 3.32
C GLU A 95 -16.01 -8.81 3.93
N ASN A 96 -16.00 -7.48 4.11
CA ASN A 96 -14.90 -6.73 4.75
C ASN A 96 -13.54 -6.81 4.05
N ARG A 97 -13.50 -6.58 2.72
CA ARG A 97 -12.24 -6.46 1.98
C ARG A 97 -11.71 -5.03 1.94
N LEU A 98 -10.39 -4.92 2.09
CA LEU A 98 -9.64 -3.69 1.84
C LEU A 98 -8.80 -3.81 0.55
N LEU A 99 -8.71 -2.72 -0.20
CA LEU A 99 -7.75 -2.57 -1.29
C LEU A 99 -6.43 -1.99 -0.74
N PHE A 100 -5.30 -2.63 -1.07
CA PHE A 100 -3.96 -2.18 -0.69
C PHE A 100 -3.01 -2.10 -1.90
N PRO A 101 -2.51 -0.90 -2.28
CA PRO A 101 -1.68 -0.70 -3.46
C PRO A 101 -0.20 -1.15 -3.37
N LEU A 102 0.14 -2.07 -2.44
CA LEU A 102 1.49 -2.61 -2.18
C LEU A 102 2.58 -1.67 -1.64
N MET A 103 2.62 -0.40 -2.04
CA MET A 103 3.74 0.47 -1.66
C MET A 103 3.68 0.84 -0.18
N ARG A 104 4.86 0.90 0.46
CA ARG A 104 5.02 1.11 1.91
C ARG A 104 4.29 2.35 2.41
N ILE A 105 4.23 3.41 1.61
CA ILE A 105 3.57 4.64 2.00
C ILE A 105 2.06 4.47 2.24
N PHE A 106 1.43 3.49 1.58
CA PHE A 106 0.02 3.16 1.78
C PHE A 106 -0.24 2.33 3.05
N MET A 107 0.80 1.91 3.78
CA MET A 107 0.60 1.12 4.99
C MET A 107 -0.08 1.91 6.09
N GLY A 108 0.18 3.21 6.24
CA GLY A 108 -0.44 4.03 7.28
C GLY A 108 -1.97 3.94 7.27
N PRO A 109 -2.65 4.27 6.15
CA PRO A 109 -4.10 4.11 6.02
C PRO A 109 -4.57 2.66 6.24
N LEU A 110 -3.83 1.67 5.74
CA LEU A 110 -4.17 0.26 5.95
C LEU A 110 -4.15 -0.12 7.44
N LEU A 111 -3.12 0.29 8.17
CA LEU A 111 -2.94 -0.04 9.60
C LEU A 111 -4.05 0.58 10.45
N LEU A 112 -4.41 1.83 10.16
CA LEU A 112 -5.52 2.53 10.81
C LEU A 112 -6.86 1.82 10.60
N ARG A 113 -7.05 1.15 9.46
CA ARG A 113 -8.27 0.35 9.21
C ARG A 113 -8.23 -1.01 9.87
N LEU A 114 -7.09 -1.69 9.79
CA LEU A 114 -6.93 -3.02 10.38
C LEU A 114 -6.99 -3.01 11.90
N CYS A 115 -6.55 -1.94 12.58
CA CYS A 115 -6.59 -1.89 14.05
C CYS A 115 -8.01 -1.80 14.62
N ASP A 116 -8.98 -1.36 13.83
CA ASP A 116 -10.40 -1.35 14.20
C ASP A 116 -11.05 -2.75 14.05
N MET A 117 -10.31 -3.73 13.51
CA MET A 117 -10.80 -5.08 13.20
C MET A 117 -10.13 -6.12 14.10
N GLU A 118 -10.86 -6.61 15.10
CA GLU A 118 -10.33 -7.54 16.13
C GLU A 118 -9.55 -8.73 15.53
N PHE A 119 -10.09 -9.32 14.46
CA PHE A 119 -9.54 -10.51 13.79
C PHE A 119 -8.75 -10.20 12.52
N GLY A 120 -8.57 -8.92 12.17
CA GLY A 120 -8.08 -8.52 10.84
C GLY A 120 -9.11 -8.74 9.74
N CYS A 121 -8.69 -8.64 8.49
CA CYS A 121 -9.57 -8.84 7.34
C CYS A 121 -8.82 -9.31 6.08
N GLU A 122 -9.58 -9.64 5.05
CA GLU A 122 -9.01 -9.89 3.73
C GLU A 122 -8.55 -8.57 3.08
N VAL A 123 -7.36 -8.59 2.51
CA VAL A 123 -6.74 -7.48 1.80
C VAL A 123 -6.37 -7.92 0.41
N VAL A 124 -6.86 -7.18 -0.58
CA VAL A 124 -6.55 -7.35 -1.99
C VAL A 124 -5.37 -6.45 -2.34
N ALA A 125 -4.31 -7.03 -2.91
CA ALA A 125 -3.16 -6.28 -3.39
C ALA A 125 -2.69 -6.87 -4.72
N PRO A 126 -2.05 -6.09 -5.61
CA PRO A 126 -1.38 -6.65 -6.77
C PRO A 126 -0.29 -7.66 -6.36
N ASP A 127 -0.02 -8.66 -7.21
CA ASP A 127 1.06 -9.62 -6.97
C ASP A 127 2.38 -9.12 -7.60
N ILE A 128 3.42 -8.98 -6.76
CA ILE A 128 4.77 -8.57 -7.17
C ILE A 128 5.85 -9.53 -6.65
N VAL A 129 5.47 -10.68 -6.07
CA VAL A 129 6.37 -11.49 -5.23
C VAL A 129 7.39 -12.27 -6.07
N ASP A 130 6.97 -12.80 -7.23
CA ASP A 130 7.83 -13.63 -8.07
C ASP A 130 7.91 -13.09 -9.51
N PRO A 131 8.97 -12.32 -9.84
CA PRO A 131 9.20 -11.81 -11.20
C PRO A 131 9.31 -12.92 -12.26
N SER A 132 9.63 -14.16 -11.88
CA SER A 132 9.67 -15.29 -12.81
C SER A 132 8.27 -15.78 -13.20
N GLN A 133 7.26 -15.52 -12.36
CA GLN A 133 5.85 -15.80 -12.63
C GLN A 133 5.15 -14.62 -13.29
N ARG A 134 5.74 -14.10 -14.39
CA ARG A 134 5.26 -12.90 -15.07
C ARG A 134 3.77 -12.93 -15.46
N GLY A 135 3.21 -14.12 -15.71
CA GLY A 135 1.77 -14.30 -15.98
C GLY A 135 0.84 -13.90 -14.83
N LYS A 136 1.36 -13.77 -13.60
CA LYS A 136 0.63 -13.32 -12.41
C LYS A 136 1.01 -11.90 -11.98
N LEU A 137 1.97 -11.27 -12.64
CA LEU A 137 2.42 -9.93 -12.26
C LEU A 137 1.23 -8.95 -12.30
N LEU A 138 1.06 -8.23 -11.20
CA LEU A 138 -0.07 -7.33 -10.91
C LEU A 138 -1.46 -7.97 -10.92
N ALA A 139 -1.57 -9.30 -10.99
CA ALA A 139 -2.84 -9.99 -10.77
C ALA A 139 -3.26 -9.82 -9.30
N PRO A 140 -4.57 -9.83 -8.99
CA PRO A 140 -5.04 -9.63 -7.63
C PRO A 140 -4.67 -10.82 -6.74
N LYS A 141 -3.93 -10.54 -5.68
CA LYS A 141 -3.63 -11.46 -4.57
C LYS A 141 -4.48 -11.08 -3.37
N VAL A 142 -5.19 -12.06 -2.83
CA VAL A 142 -5.97 -11.91 -1.60
C VAL A 142 -5.19 -12.54 -0.45
N SER A 143 -5.07 -11.81 0.65
CA SER A 143 -4.33 -12.24 1.84
C SER A 143 -5.07 -11.80 3.10
N HIS A 144 -5.04 -12.61 4.15
CA HIS A 144 -5.56 -12.17 5.46
C HIS A 144 -4.50 -11.35 6.18
N ARG A 145 -4.86 -10.17 6.66
CA ARG A 145 -3.92 -9.25 7.33
C ARG A 145 -4.51 -8.73 8.62
N ARG A 146 -3.64 -8.42 9.57
CA ARG A 146 -4.04 -7.90 10.88
C ARG A 146 -3.08 -6.82 11.34
N ALA A 147 -3.61 -5.84 12.06
CA ALA A 147 -2.80 -4.88 12.79
C ALA A 147 -3.38 -4.67 14.18
N ALA A 148 -2.53 -4.31 15.13
CA ALA A 148 -2.94 -3.94 16.48
C ALA A 148 -2.07 -2.79 16.99
N VAL A 149 -2.68 -1.83 17.68
CA VAL A 149 -1.94 -0.77 18.36
C VAL A 149 -1.12 -1.39 19.50
N MET A 150 0.16 -1.07 19.57
CA MET A 150 1.04 -1.54 20.63
C MET A 150 1.00 -0.58 21.82
N PRO A 151 0.69 -1.06 23.04
CA PRO A 151 0.72 -0.22 24.22
C PRO A 151 2.17 0.07 24.65
N GLY A 152 2.59 1.32 24.54
CA GLY A 152 3.82 1.86 25.11
C GLY A 152 5.03 1.88 24.17
N ASP A 153 5.55 3.09 23.92
CA ASP A 153 6.73 3.36 23.08
C ASP A 153 8.06 2.85 23.67
N ALA A 154 8.05 2.45 24.95
CA ALA A 154 9.23 2.58 25.82
C ALA A 154 10.40 1.63 25.52
N ASN A 155 10.23 0.60 24.68
CA ASN A 155 11.29 -0.39 24.41
C ASN A 155 11.61 -0.62 22.93
N ILE A 156 11.01 0.16 22.02
CA ILE A 156 11.33 0.02 20.59
C ILE A 156 12.45 0.99 20.23
N GLN A 157 13.59 0.42 19.86
CA GLN A 157 14.82 1.16 19.64
C GLN A 157 14.67 2.19 18.50
N GLY A 158 14.92 3.47 18.83
CA GLY A 158 14.89 4.57 17.85
C GLY A 158 13.49 5.12 17.53
N VAL A 159 12.44 4.77 18.30
CA VAL A 159 11.12 5.41 18.16
C VAL A 159 11.16 6.89 18.53
N HIS A 160 11.97 7.26 19.53
CA HIS A 160 12.12 8.67 19.93
C HIS A 160 12.67 9.56 18.82
N ASP A 161 13.37 9.00 17.82
CA ASP A 161 13.92 9.73 16.68
C ASP A 161 12.86 10.02 15.59
N LEU A 162 11.66 9.42 15.71
CA LEU A 162 10.55 9.59 14.75
C LEU A 162 9.61 10.75 15.09
N GLY A 163 9.79 11.38 16.26
CA GLY A 163 8.97 12.50 16.74
C GLY A 163 7.98 12.11 17.83
N PRO A 164 7.35 13.12 18.47
CA PRO A 164 6.53 12.93 19.67
C PRO A 164 5.14 12.33 19.42
N ASP A 165 4.64 12.36 18.17
CA ASP A 165 3.24 12.03 17.84
C ASP A 165 3.16 10.85 16.86
N VAL A 166 3.72 9.71 17.28
CA VAL A 166 3.74 8.48 16.49
C VAL A 166 2.93 7.40 17.20
N THR A 167 2.07 6.72 16.46
CA THR A 167 1.39 5.50 16.91
C THR A 167 2.14 4.28 16.38
N VAL A 168 2.39 3.32 17.26
CA VAL A 168 3.05 2.06 16.92
C VAL A 168 2.04 0.95 16.69
N PHE A 169 2.18 0.25 15.58
CA PHE A 169 1.37 -0.91 15.22
C PHE A 169 2.22 -2.17 15.14
N SER A 170 1.73 -3.27 15.70
CA SER A 170 2.13 -4.61 15.25
C SER A 170 1.34 -4.93 13.98
N TYR A 171 2.01 -5.44 12.95
CA TYR A 171 1.42 -5.77 11.66
C TYR A 171 1.79 -7.19 11.24
N GLN A 172 0.77 -7.97 10.92
CA GLN A 172 0.86 -9.31 10.36
C GLN A 172 0.39 -9.27 8.89
N GLY A 173 1.33 -9.55 7.98
CA GLY A 173 1.10 -9.60 6.54
C GLY A 173 0.66 -10.97 6.03
N ASP A 174 0.79 -11.14 4.71
CA ASP A 174 0.41 -12.34 3.96
C ASP A 174 1.33 -13.55 4.22
N GLU A 175 2.61 -13.28 4.44
CA GLU A 175 3.56 -14.31 4.81
C GLU A 175 3.51 -14.47 6.33
N ALA A 176 3.35 -15.70 6.82
CA ALA A 176 3.22 -16.07 8.24
C ALA A 176 4.52 -15.83 9.05
N GLU A 177 5.20 -14.73 8.77
CA GLU A 177 6.37 -14.23 9.45
C GLU A 177 6.00 -13.67 10.84
N ARG A 178 7.04 -13.34 11.60
CA ARG A 178 6.90 -12.57 12.84
C ARG A 178 6.34 -11.18 12.49
N ASP A 179 5.58 -10.62 13.42
CA ASP A 179 5.00 -9.30 13.27
C ASP A 179 6.05 -8.23 12.96
N ALA A 180 5.74 -7.36 12.00
CA ALA A 180 6.50 -6.13 11.75
C ALA A 180 5.99 -5.03 12.68
N HIS A 181 6.89 -4.16 13.13
CA HIS A 181 6.48 -2.95 13.86
C HIS A 181 6.44 -1.78 12.89
N CYS A 182 5.30 -1.11 12.81
CA CYS A 182 5.07 0.00 11.91
C CYS A 182 4.78 1.28 12.68
N PHE A 183 5.34 2.40 12.22
CA PHE A 183 5.26 3.70 12.87
C PHE A 183 4.46 4.65 11.99
N VAL A 184 3.34 5.15 12.51
CA VAL A 184 2.42 6.02 11.78
C VAL A 184 2.29 7.35 12.50
N ASP A 185 2.41 8.45 11.77
CA ASP A 185 2.23 9.79 12.34
C ASP A 185 0.75 10.19 12.48
N GLN A 186 0.49 11.34 13.12
CA GLN A 186 -0.86 11.89 13.28
C GLN A 186 -1.62 12.18 11.96
N ARG A 187 -0.93 12.21 10.81
CA ARG A 187 -1.54 12.39 9.48
C ARG A 187 -1.96 11.05 8.87
N GLY A 188 -1.70 9.95 9.56
CA GLY A 188 -1.97 8.60 9.08
C GLY A 188 -0.93 8.10 8.08
N LEU A 189 0.26 8.70 8.03
CA LEU A 189 1.32 8.31 7.11
C LEU A 189 2.35 7.42 7.80
N LEU A 190 2.83 6.39 7.08
CA LEU A 190 3.94 5.59 7.56
C LEU A 190 5.21 6.45 7.59
N VAL A 191 5.88 6.52 8.74
CA VAL A 191 7.17 7.23 8.92
C VAL A 191 8.34 6.29 9.14
N GLY A 192 8.06 5.00 9.37
CA GLY A 192 9.08 3.96 9.42
C GLY A 192 8.48 2.61 9.75
N TYR A 193 9.33 1.58 9.71
CA TYR A 193 8.99 0.26 10.20
C TYR A 193 10.25 -0.53 10.54
N ASP A 194 10.09 -1.55 11.39
CA ASP A 194 11.10 -2.54 11.73
C ASP A 194 10.58 -3.91 11.28
N TRP A 195 11.24 -4.50 10.28
CA TRP A 195 10.86 -5.80 9.73
C TRP A 195 11.74 -6.92 10.28
N PRO A 196 11.17 -8.03 10.81
CA PRO A 196 11.95 -9.17 11.26
C PRO A 196 12.65 -9.85 10.09
N SER A 197 13.97 -9.98 10.13
CA SER A 197 14.70 -10.82 9.17
C SER A 197 14.77 -12.26 9.65
N SER A 198 14.93 -13.19 8.71
CA SER A 198 15.24 -14.61 8.99
C SER A 198 16.53 -14.81 9.79
N THR A 199 17.42 -13.82 9.81
CA THR A 199 18.68 -13.83 10.58
C THR A 199 18.54 -13.33 12.01
N GLY A 200 17.33 -13.00 12.47
CA GLY A 200 17.05 -12.50 13.81
C GLY A 200 17.46 -11.05 14.04
N ARG A 201 17.86 -10.33 12.98
CA ARG A 201 18.06 -8.88 13.00
C ARG A 201 16.78 -8.18 12.55
N LEU A 202 16.58 -6.94 12.98
CA LEU A 202 15.50 -6.11 12.45
C LEU A 202 16.04 -5.30 11.27
N TRP A 203 15.33 -5.35 10.15
CA TRP A 203 15.54 -4.39 9.08
C TRP A 203 14.77 -3.12 9.43
N GLN A 204 15.51 -2.12 9.90
CA GLN A 204 14.95 -0.84 10.28
C GLN A 204 14.94 0.10 9.08
N VAL A 205 13.76 0.64 8.77
CA VAL A 205 13.56 1.62 7.71
C VAL A 205 12.90 2.85 8.30
N ARG A 206 13.43 4.02 7.94
CA ARG A 206 12.93 5.32 8.37
C ARG A 206 12.68 6.13 7.11
N LEU A 207 11.43 6.56 6.93
CA LEU A 207 11.00 7.32 5.76
C LEU A 207 11.24 8.81 6.03
N ARG A 208 11.68 9.54 5.01
CA ARG A 208 11.95 10.98 5.09
C ARG A 208 11.18 11.71 3.99
N GLU A 209 10.89 12.98 4.26
CA GLU A 209 10.50 13.99 3.26
C GLU A 209 9.33 13.55 2.36
N LEU A 210 8.11 13.64 2.89
CA LEU A 210 6.91 13.51 2.05
C LEU A 210 6.62 14.84 1.37
N GLU A 211 6.71 14.89 0.04
CA GLU A 211 6.49 16.11 -0.71
C GLU A 211 4.99 16.35 -0.95
N TRP A 212 4.51 17.53 -0.53
CA TRP A 212 3.18 18.01 -0.90
C TRP A 212 3.23 18.57 -2.33
N SER A 213 2.37 18.07 -3.21
CA SER A 213 2.26 18.54 -4.59
C SER A 213 0.86 19.13 -4.85
N PRO A 214 0.73 20.46 -5.01
CA PRO A 214 -0.54 21.08 -5.36
C PRO A 214 -0.98 20.78 -6.80
N GLU A 215 -0.08 20.29 -7.64
CA GLU A 215 -0.31 19.97 -9.07
C GLU A 215 -0.93 18.59 -9.26
N LEU A 216 -1.00 17.79 -8.19
CA LEU A 216 -1.52 16.43 -8.21
C LEU A 216 -3.05 16.45 -8.06
N GLU A 217 -3.74 16.74 -9.16
CA GLU A 217 -5.20 16.95 -9.19
C GLU A 217 -6.01 15.72 -9.65
N SER A 218 -5.36 14.72 -10.27
CA SER A 218 -6.06 13.53 -10.80
C SER A 218 -5.16 12.29 -10.94
N LEU A 219 -5.79 11.12 -11.09
CA LEU A 219 -5.13 9.83 -11.37
C LEU A 219 -4.60 9.68 -12.81
N VAL A 220 -4.74 10.71 -13.66
CA VAL A 220 -4.34 10.68 -15.08
C VAL A 220 -2.82 10.59 -15.23
#